data_AF-K4RGZ7-F1
#
_entry.id   AF-K4RGZ7-F1
#
_cell.length_a   1.000
_cell.length_b   1.000
_cell.length_c   1.000
_cell.angle_alpha   90.00
_cell.angle_beta   90.00
_cell.angle_gamma   90.00
#
_symmetry.space_group_name_H-M   'P 1'
#
loop_
_entity.id
_entity.type
_entity.pdbx_description
1 polymer ?
#
loop_
_entity_poly.entity_id
_entity_poly.type
_entity_poly.pdbx_seq_one_letter_code
_entity_poly.pdbx_strand_id
1 'polypeptide(L)'
;MAETKADQLSRLWDEFMALPFPRGFYRREPEGTCMVSLDTALAGCVASAMEGPLDEWRQGVLRKETAVLGNVLPSIGDDAYASKYFALLHEMGVLAAKVDSARRRGES
;
A
#
# COMPACT_ATOMS: atom_id res chain seq x y z
N MET A 1 9.01 11.43 22.26
CA MET A 1 8.48 12.01 21.00
C MET A 1 7.38 11.10 20.52
N ALA A 2 6.21 11.64 20.16
CA ALA A 2 5.16 10.83 19.52
C ALA A 2 5.66 10.39 18.14
N GLU A 3 5.44 9.12 17.79
CA GLU A 3 5.76 8.59 16.47
C GLU A 3 5.00 9.36 15.38
N THR A 4 5.71 9.81 14.35
CA THR A 4 5.04 10.48 13.22
C THR A 4 4.44 9.43 12.29
N LYS A 5 3.49 9.84 11.45
CA LYS A 5 2.93 8.96 10.41
C LYS A 5 4.00 8.47 9.42
N ALA A 6 5.05 9.26 9.21
CA ALA A 6 6.17 8.89 8.35
C ALA A 6 7.05 7.81 9.01
N ASP A 7 7.32 7.95 10.32
CA ASP A 7 8.05 6.93 11.08
C ASP A 7 7.29 5.60 11.11
N GLN A 8 5.98 5.66 11.34
CA GLN A 8 5.11 4.48 11.30
C GLN A 8 5.13 3.82 9.91
N LEU A 9 5.06 4.61 8.83
CA LEU A 9 5.11 4.10 7.46
C LEU A 9 6.44 3.40 7.17
N SER A 10 7.56 4.00 7.62
CA SER A 10 8.89 3.41 7.45
C SER A 10 9.01 2.05 8.13
N ARG A 11 8.48 1.90 9.36
CA ARG A 11 8.52 0.62 10.07
C ARG A 11 7.68 -0.45 9.38
N LEU A 12 6.45 -0.11 8.98
CA LEU A 12 5.57 -1.04 8.25
C LEU A 12 6.19 -1.44 6.91
N TRP A 13 6.89 -0.52 6.24
CA TRP A 13 7.61 -0.81 5.01
C TRP A 13 8.73 -1.83 5.23
N ASP A 14 9.55 -1.66 6.27
CA ASP A 14 10.63 -2.59 6.59
C ASP A 14 10.08 -4.00 6.91
N GLU A 15 8.97 -4.06 7.66
CA GLU A 15 8.26 -5.33 7.94
C GLU A 15 7.71 -5.96 6.66
N PHE A 16 7.10 -5.17 5.79
CA PHE A 16 6.50 -5.62 4.53
C PHE A 16 7.55 -6.17 3.57
N MET A 17 8.70 -5.52 3.45
CA MET A 17 9.80 -5.93 2.57
C MET A 17 10.40 -7.30 2.95
N ALA A 18 10.23 -7.73 4.21
CA ALA A 18 10.65 -9.05 4.66
C ALA A 18 9.65 -10.16 4.29
N LEU A 19 8.43 -9.82 3.85
CA LEU A 19 7.39 -10.79 3.53
C LEU A 19 7.50 -11.25 2.07
N PRO A 20 7.54 -12.56 1.80
CA PRO A 20 7.43 -13.04 0.43
C PRO A 20 6.03 -12.79 -0.13
N PHE A 21 5.93 -12.48 -1.43
CA PHE A 21 4.62 -12.35 -2.08
C PHE A 21 3.80 -13.66 -1.96
N PRO A 22 2.48 -13.60 -1.67
CA PRO A 22 1.64 -14.79 -1.53
C PRO A 22 1.61 -15.65 -2.80
N ARG A 23 2.17 -16.87 -2.72
CA ARG A 23 2.38 -17.76 -3.90
C ARG A 23 1.11 -18.07 -4.70
N GLY A 24 -0.06 -18.13 -4.06
CA GLY A 24 -1.34 -18.39 -4.73
C GLY A 24 -1.82 -17.25 -5.63
N PHE A 25 -1.22 -16.06 -5.52
CA PHE A 25 -1.72 -14.83 -6.13
C PHE A 25 -0.91 -14.34 -7.34
N TYR A 26 0.05 -15.14 -7.83
CA TYR A 26 0.76 -14.84 -9.07
C TYR A 26 -0.14 -14.91 -10.31
N ARG A 27 -1.22 -15.71 -10.26
CA ARG A 27 -2.16 -15.91 -11.37
C ARG A 27 -3.63 -15.81 -10.96
N ARG A 28 -3.92 -15.75 -9.65
CA ARG A 28 -5.27 -15.58 -9.14
C ARG A 28 -5.63 -14.10 -9.27
N GLU A 29 -6.80 -13.82 -9.83
CA GLU A 29 -7.33 -12.47 -10.04
C GLU A 29 -8.66 -12.31 -9.30
N PRO A 30 -8.66 -12.12 -7.97
CA PRO A 30 -9.89 -11.88 -7.21
C PRO A 30 -10.58 -10.63 -7.72
N GLU A 31 -11.88 -10.69 -7.96
CA GLU A 31 -12.67 -9.60 -8.57
C GLU A 31 -12.06 -9.09 -9.89
N GLY A 32 -11.36 -9.95 -10.65
CA GLY A 32 -10.67 -9.57 -11.89
C GLY A 32 -9.44 -8.68 -11.68
N THR A 33 -8.92 -8.60 -10.45
CA THR A 33 -7.78 -7.75 -10.10
C THR A 33 -6.47 -8.54 -10.12
N CYS A 34 -5.53 -8.13 -10.98
CA CYS A 34 -4.17 -8.66 -10.96
C CYS A 34 -3.42 -8.20 -9.70
N MET A 35 -3.27 -9.11 -8.74
CA MET A 35 -2.66 -8.78 -7.44
C MET A 35 -1.18 -8.40 -7.54
N VAL A 36 -0.46 -8.93 -8.55
CA VAL A 36 0.96 -8.58 -8.77
C VAL A 36 1.10 -7.13 -9.25
N SER A 37 0.25 -6.70 -10.19
CA SER A 37 0.26 -5.32 -10.68
C SER A 37 -0.17 -4.33 -9.60
N LEU A 38 -1.20 -4.69 -8.83
CA LEU A 38 -1.66 -3.89 -7.70
C LEU A 38 -0.57 -3.75 -6.62
N ASP A 39 0.08 -4.86 -6.25
CA ASP A 39 1.19 -4.89 -5.30
C ASP A 39 2.34 -3.97 -5.73
N THR A 40 2.80 -4.15 -6.96
CA THR A 40 3.90 -3.35 -7.54
C THR A 40 3.55 -1.86 -7.55
N ALA A 41 2.33 -1.51 -7.95
CA ALA A 41 1.87 -0.12 -8.02
C ALA A 41 1.79 0.53 -6.63
N LEU A 42 1.20 -0.16 -5.65
CA LEU A 42 1.11 0.35 -4.29
C LEU A 42 2.47 0.43 -3.60
N ALA A 43 3.29 -0.62 -3.69
CA ALA A 43 4.62 -0.63 -3.10
C ALA A 43 5.49 0.50 -3.66
N GLY A 44 5.44 0.74 -4.97
CA GLY A 44 6.15 1.86 -5.60
C GLY A 44 5.65 3.24 -5.14
N CYS A 45 4.34 3.42 -4.97
CA CYS A 45 3.78 4.66 -4.43
C CYS A 45 4.14 4.88 -2.96
N VAL A 46 4.10 3.82 -2.14
CA VAL A 46 4.50 3.87 -0.72
C VAL A 46 5.99 4.26 -0.60
N ALA A 47 6.87 3.60 -1.35
CA ALA A 47 8.29 3.94 -1.40
C ALA A 47 8.51 5.42 -1.77
N SER A 48 7.87 5.89 -2.84
CA SER A 48 7.96 7.28 -3.28
C SER A 48 7.45 8.26 -2.22
N ALA A 49 6.37 7.90 -1.51
CA ALA A 49 5.77 8.73 -0.47
C ALA A 49 6.62 8.81 0.80
N MET A 50 7.59 7.92 1.00
CA MET A 50 8.58 8.02 2.08
C MET A 50 9.71 8.98 1.71
N GLU A 51 10.10 9.05 0.44
CA GLU A 51 11.17 9.92 -0.06
C GLU A 51 10.76 11.38 -0.21
N GLY A 52 9.49 11.65 -0.56
CA GLY A 52 9.01 13.02 -0.72
C GLY A 52 7.51 13.11 -1.02
N PRO A 53 7.00 14.30 -1.38
CA PRO A 53 5.67 14.45 -1.96
C PRO A 53 5.58 13.70 -3.29
N LEU A 54 4.43 13.07 -3.53
CA LEU A 54 4.14 12.39 -4.79
C LEU A 54 3.90 13.39 -5.94
N ASP A 55 4.00 12.95 -7.18
CA ASP A 55 3.37 13.68 -8.30
C ASP A 55 1.87 13.33 -8.40
N GLU A 56 1.10 14.12 -9.15
CA GLU A 56 -0.35 13.94 -9.30
C GLU A 56 -0.73 12.56 -9.83
N TRP A 57 0.11 11.99 -10.71
CA TRP A 57 -0.11 10.66 -11.27
C TRP A 57 0.03 9.58 -10.18
N ARG A 58 1.12 9.60 -9.42
CA ARG A 58 1.35 8.67 -8.29
C ARG A 58 0.28 8.82 -7.22
N GLN A 59 -0.21 10.03 -6.95
CA GLN A 59 -1.36 10.21 -6.05
C GLN A 59 -2.63 9.55 -6.58
N GLY A 60 -2.91 9.71 -7.87
CA GLY A 60 -4.03 9.07 -8.55
C GLY A 60 -3.97 7.55 -8.43
N VAL A 61 -2.79 6.98 -8.71
CA VAL A 61 -2.52 5.54 -8.58
C VAL A 61 -2.70 5.09 -7.13
N LEU A 62 -2.03 5.74 -6.17
CA LEU A 62 -2.11 5.38 -4.74
C LEU A 62 -3.56 5.33 -4.25
N ARG A 63 -4.34 6.38 -4.55
CA ARG A 63 -5.75 6.45 -4.15
C ARG A 63 -6.58 5.34 -4.81
N LYS A 64 -6.44 5.15 -6.12
CA LYS A 64 -7.20 4.16 -6.89
C LYS A 64 -6.89 2.75 -6.40
N GLU A 65 -5.62 2.37 -6.36
CA GLU A 65 -5.19 1.01 -6.04
C GLU A 65 -5.45 0.68 -4.56
N THR A 66 -5.35 1.65 -3.64
CA THR A 66 -5.75 1.44 -2.23
C THR A 66 -7.24 1.14 -2.13
N ALA A 67 -8.09 1.86 -2.86
CA ALA A 67 -9.53 1.60 -2.87
C ALA A 67 -9.88 0.24 -3.50
N VAL A 68 -9.21 -0.14 -4.60
CA VAL A 68 -9.36 -1.46 -5.21
C VAL A 68 -8.98 -2.56 -4.23
N LEU A 69 -7.82 -2.43 -3.57
CA LEU A 69 -7.36 -3.42 -2.59
C LEU A 69 -8.34 -3.57 -1.42
N GLY A 70 -8.88 -2.45 -0.91
CA GLY A 70 -9.90 -2.45 0.14
C GLY A 70 -11.16 -3.25 -0.25
N ASN A 71 -11.58 -3.15 -1.51
CA ASN A 71 -12.73 -3.90 -2.03
C ASN A 71 -12.42 -5.39 -2.27
N VAL A 72 -11.18 -5.71 -2.65
CA VAL A 72 -10.74 -7.08 -2.92
C VAL A 72 -10.48 -7.87 -1.63
N LEU A 73 -10.04 -7.22 -0.55
CA LEU A 73 -9.65 -7.88 0.71
C LEU A 73 -10.65 -8.93 1.24
N PRO A 74 -11.98 -8.69 1.26
CA PRO A 74 -12.95 -9.69 1.69
C PRO A 74 -12.96 -10.98 0.84
N SER A 75 -12.64 -10.89 -0.46
CA SER A 75 -12.66 -12.01 -1.41
C SER A 75 -11.47 -12.98 -1.26
N ILE A 76 -10.45 -12.58 -0.51
CA ILE A 76 -9.23 -13.36 -0.27
C ILE A 76 -9.11 -13.86 1.18
N GLY A 77 -10.18 -13.68 1.97
CA GLY A 77 -10.27 -14.04 3.39
C GLY A 77 -10.07 -15.53 3.70
N ASP A 78 -10.14 -16.40 2.68
CA ASP A 78 -9.87 -17.83 2.79
C ASP A 78 -8.38 -18.16 2.95
N ASP A 79 -7.49 -17.29 2.45
CA ASP A 79 -6.05 -17.42 2.61
C ASP A 79 -5.57 -16.45 3.71
N ALA A 80 -5.31 -17.00 4.90
CA ALA A 80 -4.89 -16.23 6.06
C ALA A 80 -3.57 -15.46 5.84
N TYR A 81 -2.63 -16.04 5.08
CA TYR A 81 -1.36 -15.39 4.80
C TYR A 81 -1.54 -14.23 3.82
N ALA A 82 -2.22 -14.48 2.71
CA ALA A 82 -2.51 -13.45 1.72
C ALA A 82 -3.36 -12.32 2.31
N SER A 83 -4.38 -12.65 3.11
CA SER A 83 -5.20 -11.67 3.83
C SER A 83 -4.35 -10.75 4.70
N LYS A 84 -3.41 -11.32 5.48
CA LYS A 84 -2.50 -10.52 6.31
C LYS A 84 -1.57 -9.65 5.46
N TYR A 85 -0.99 -10.22 4.41
CA TYR A 85 -0.07 -9.53 3.50
C TYR A 85 -0.75 -8.31 2.84
N PHE A 86 -1.90 -8.53 2.22
CA PHE A 86 -2.63 -7.49 1.51
C PHE A 86 -3.30 -6.49 2.46
N ALA A 87 -3.68 -6.89 3.68
CA ALA A 87 -4.16 -5.95 4.69
C ALA A 87 -3.05 -4.98 5.12
N LEU A 88 -1.82 -5.47 5.32
CA LEU A 88 -0.66 -4.64 5.60
C LEU A 88 -0.36 -3.67 4.45
N LEU A 89 -0.39 -4.15 3.20
CA LEU A 89 -0.20 -3.29 2.02
C LEU A 89 -1.28 -2.19 1.93
N HIS A 90 -2.54 -2.54 2.20
CA HIS A 90 -3.64 -1.58 2.23
C HIS A 90 -3.45 -0.52 3.32
N GLU A 91 -3.05 -0.93 4.53
CA GLU A 91 -2.74 0.00 5.63
C GLU A 91 -1.62 0.97 5.26
N MET A 92 -0.54 0.47 4.67
CA MET A 92 0.55 1.30 4.16
C MET A 92 0.08 2.28 3.08
N GLY A 93 -0.79 1.84 2.15
CA GLY A 93 -1.36 2.71 1.13
C GLY A 93 -2.16 3.89 1.73
N VAL A 94 -3.01 3.60 2.73
CA VAL A 94 -3.76 4.63 3.48
C VAL A 94 -2.82 5.56 4.23
N LEU A 95 -1.77 5.03 4.84
CA LEU A 95 -0.81 5.82 5.61
C LEU A 95 0.06 6.70 4.71
N ALA A 96 0.51 6.18 3.57
CA ALA A 96 1.24 6.93 2.54
C ALA A 96 0.43 8.13 2.02
N ALA A 97 -0.88 7.97 1.80
CA ALA A 97 -1.73 9.08 1.38
C ALA A 97 -1.80 10.20 2.46
N LYS A 98 -1.80 9.82 3.74
CA LYS A 98 -1.76 10.77 4.86
C LYS A 98 -0.40 11.47 4.96
N VAL A 99 0.70 10.74 4.76
CA VAL A 99 2.07 11.30 4.76
C VAL A 99 2.24 12.28 3.61
N ASP A 100 1.86 11.90 2.39
CA ASP A 100 1.90 12.77 1.20
C ASP A 100 1.10 14.07 1.43
N SER A 101 -0.14 13.93 1.92
CA SER A 101 -0.99 15.08 2.23
C SER A 101 -0.39 16.00 3.30
N ALA A 102 0.30 15.45 4.29
CA ALA A 102 0.95 16.22 5.34
C ALA A 102 2.17 16.99 4.81
N ARG A 103 2.98 16.37 3.94
CA ARG A 103 4.16 17.01 3.35
C ARG A 103 3.79 18.19 2.47
N ARG A 104 2.78 18.05 1.60
CA ARG A 104 2.30 19.17 0.78
C ARG A 104 1.79 20.36 1.58
N ARG A 105 1.20 20.13 2.75
CA ARG A 105 0.74 21.21 3.64
C ARG A 105 1.88 21.86 4.41
N GLY A 106 3.00 21.17 4.61
CA GLY A 106 4.21 21.71 5.23
C GLY A 106 5.12 22.46 4.26
N GLU A 107 4.88 22.32 2.95
CA GLU A 107 5.57 23.03 1.87
C GLU A 107 4.85 24.33 1.42
N SER A 108 3.83 24.79 2.19
CA SER A 108 3.12 26.06 1.96
C SER A 108 3.63 27.18 2.86
#